data_AF-A0A7L2RC66-F1
#
_entry.id   AF-A0A7L2RC66-F1
#
_cell.length_a   1.000
_cell.length_b   1.000
_cell.length_c   1.000
_cell.angle_alpha   90.00
_cell.angle_beta   90.00
_cell.angle_gamma   90.00
#
_symmetry.space_group_name_H-M   'P 1'
#
loop_
_entity.id
_entity.type
_entity.pdbx_description
1 polymer ?
#
loop_
_entity_poly.entity_id
_entity_poly.type
_entity_poly.pdbx_seq_one_letter_code
_entity_poly.pdbx_strand_id
1 'polypeptide(L)' 'RKCALSGLPRTCKHRIMLGDSGNYYYISPSCRARITAVCNFFTYIRYIQQGLVRQDGKS' A
#
# COMPACT_ATOMS: atom_id res chain seq x y z
N ARG A 1 16.99 8.54 7.88
CA ARG A 1 16.14 9.26 6.90
C ARG A 1 14.81 9.61 7.57
N LYS A 2 14.26 10.80 7.35
CA LYS A 2 12.96 11.18 7.92
C LYS A 2 11.84 10.48 7.15
N CYS A 3 10.88 9.90 7.85
CA CYS A 3 9.68 9.36 7.23
C CYS A 3 8.85 10.52 6.69
N ALA A 4 8.52 10.50 5.40
CA ALA A 4 7.77 11.58 4.75
C ALA A 4 6.37 11.78 5.38
N LEU A 5 5.75 10.70 5.88
CA LEU A 5 4.37 10.73 6.37
C LEU A 5 4.25 11.05 7.86
N SER A 6 5.14 10.52 8.70
CA SER A 6 5.10 10.77 10.14
C SER A 6 6.00 11.92 10.58
N GLY A 7 6.86 12.42 9.70
CA GLY A 7 7.83 13.47 10.02
C GLY A 7 8.92 13.06 11.04
N LEU A 8 8.91 11.81 11.50
CA LEU A 8 9.85 11.32 12.50
C LEU A 8 11.10 10.71 11.87
N PRO A 9 12.28 10.88 12.48
CA PRO A 9 13.49 10.16 12.07
C PRO A 9 13.30 8.67 12.36
N ARG A 10 13.33 7.84 11.31
CA ARG A 10 13.17 6.38 11.41
C ARG A 10 14.04 5.67 10.37
N THR A 11 14.27 4.38 10.55
CA THR A 11 14.93 3.56 9.53
C THR A 11 13.95 3.29 8.38
N CYS A 12 13.96 4.17 7.38
CA CYS A 12 13.11 4.07 6.19
C CYS A 12 13.87 3.39 5.06
N LYS A 13 13.68 2.07 4.88
CA LYS A 13 14.30 1.27 3.80
C LYS A 13 13.49 1.29 2.49
N HIS A 14 12.20 1.59 2.59
CA HIS A 14 11.28 1.57 1.46
C HIS A 14 10.94 2.98 1.01
N ARG A 15 10.64 3.12 -0.28
CA ARG A 15 10.17 4.35 -0.92
C ARG A 15 8.88 4.09 -1.69
N ILE A 16 8.02 5.09 -1.76
CA ILE A 16 6.77 5.07 -2.53
C ILE A 16 6.73 6.22 -3.52
N MET A 17 6.00 6.06 -4.62
CA MET A 17 5.71 7.10 -5.61
C MET A 17 4.21 7.37 -5.59
N LEU A 18 3.83 8.65 -5.68
CA LEU A 18 2.43 9.07 -5.70
C LEU A 18 2.04 9.42 -7.14
N GLY A 19 1.14 8.63 -7.72
CA GLY A 19 0.77 8.76 -9.14
C GLY A 19 1.99 8.70 -10.06
N ASP A 20 1.98 9.50 -11.12
CA ASP A 20 3.07 9.60 -12.09
C ASP A 20 4.02 10.77 -11.80
N SER A 21 4.03 11.28 -10.56
CA SER A 21 4.82 12.46 -10.18
C SER A 21 6.34 12.29 -10.27
N GLY A 22 6.83 11.05 -10.46
CA GLY A 22 8.26 10.71 -10.49
C GLY A 22 9.00 10.89 -9.16
N ASN A 23 8.33 11.45 -8.14
CA ASN A 23 8.91 11.74 -6.84
C ASN A 23 8.81 10.54 -5.90
N TYR A 24 9.95 10.17 -5.31
CA TYR A 24 10.04 9.07 -4.35
C TYR A 24 10.09 9.58 -2.91
N TYR A 25 9.21 9.05 -2.07
CA TYR A 25 9.11 9.40 -0.65
C TYR A 25 9.54 8.24 0.23
N TYR A 26 10.49 8.47 1.14
CA TYR A 26 10.90 7.48 2.12
C TYR A 26 9.83 7.31 3.19
N ILE A 27 9.44 6.07 3.47
CA ILE A 27 8.43 5.77 4.47
C ILE A 27 8.94 4.77 5.52
N SER A 28 8.50 4.96 6.75
CA SER A 28 8.79 4.04 7.85
C SER A 28 8.05 2.71 7.66
N PRO A 29 8.53 1.61 8.29
CA PRO A 29 7.85 0.32 8.23
C PRO A 29 6.38 0.38 8.70
N SER A 30 6.10 1.15 9.75
CA SER A 30 4.73 1.34 10.27
C SER A 30 3.83 2.05 9.25
N CYS A 31 4.29 3.15 8.65
CA CYS A 31 3.54 3.85 7.60
C CYS A 31 3.32 2.96 6.38
N ARG A 32 4.33 2.16 5.99
CA ARG A 32 4.20 1.19 4.90
C ARG A 32 3.12 0.16 5.18
N ALA A 33 3.11 -0.45 6.36
CA ALA A 33 2.11 -1.46 6.71
C ALA A 33 0.68 -0.91 6.60
N ARG A 34 0.44 0.32 7.08
CA ARG A 34 -0.86 0.99 6.98
C ARG A 34 -1.28 1.23 5.53
N ILE A 35 -0.38 1.73 4.69
CA ILE A 35 -0.66 1.94 3.26
C ILE A 35 -0.95 0.60 2.57
N THR A 36 -0.09 -0.41 2.77
CA THR A 36 -0.26 -1.74 2.17
C THR A 36 -1.59 -2.37 2.54
N ALA A 37 -2.04 -2.26 3.80
CA ALA A 37 -3.33 -2.79 4.23
C ALA A 37 -4.50 -2.16 3.45
N VAL A 38 -4.48 -0.84 3.29
CA VAL A 38 -5.51 -0.11 2.53
C VAL A 38 -5.45 -0.46 1.04
N CYS A 39 -4.26 -0.48 0.44
CA CYS A 39 -4.09 -0.87 -0.96
C CYS A 39 -4.58 -2.30 -1.23
N ASN A 40 -4.23 -3.26 -0.36
CA ASN A 40 -4.68 -4.64 -0.49
C ASN A 40 -6.21 -4.73 -0.42
N PHE A 41 -6.84 -3.98 0.49
CA PHE A 41 -8.30 -3.93 0.60
C PHE A 41 -8.93 -3.40 -0.70
N PHE A 42 -8.49 -2.24 -1.20
CA PHE A 42 -9.02 -1.67 -2.45
C PHE A 42 -8.80 -2.60 -3.65
N THR A 43 -7.63 -3.20 -3.77
CA THR A 43 -7.33 -4.18 -4.82
C THR A 43 -8.28 -5.38 -4.74
N TYR A 44 -8.50 -5.91 -3.54
CA TYR A 44 -9.42 -7.03 -3.34
C TYR A 44 -10.86 -6.68 -3.71
N ILE A 45 -11.36 -5.49 -3.31
CA ILE A 45 -12.68 -5.00 -3.71
C ILE A 45 -12.79 -4.89 -5.24
N ARG A 46 -11.75 -4.37 -5.92
CA ARG A 46 -11.73 -4.29 -7.38
C ARG A 46 -11.76 -5.68 -8.03
N TYR A 47 -11.05 -6.65 -7.46
CA TYR A 47 -11.08 -8.02 -7.97
C TYR A 47 -12.46 -8.66 -7.82
N ILE A 48 -13.19 -8.38 -6.74
CA ILE A 48 -14.59 -8.82 -6.60
C ILE A 48 -15.45 -8.16 -7.68
N GLN A 49 -15.36 -6.84 -7.85
CA GLN A 49 -16.16 -6.10 -8.83
C GLN A 49 -15.88 -6.53 -10.29
N GLN A 50 -14.66 -6.98 -10.58
CA GLN A 50 -14.26 -7.50 -11.89
C GLN A 50 -14.57 -8.99 -12.08
N GLY A 51 -15.14 -9.66 -11.06
CA GLY A 51 -15.41 -11.10 -11.11
C GLY A 51 -14.16 -11.99 -11.08
N LEU A 52 -13.00 -11.44 -10.69
CA LEU A 52 -11.74 -12.18 -10.58
C LEU A 52 -11.68 -13.07 -9.33
N VAL A 53 -12.45 -12.73 -8.30
CA VAL A 53 -12.60 -13.56 -7.11
C VAL A 53 -13.83 -14.46 -7.30
N ARG A 54 -13.59 -15.74 -7.59
CA ARG A 54 -14.63 -16.77 -7.48
C ARG A 54 -14.69 -17.24 -6.04
N GLN A 55 -15.88 -17.40 -5.48
CA GLN A 55 -15.99 -18.21 -4.27
C GLN A 55 -15.63 -19.65 -4.68
N ASP A 56 -14.57 -20.21 -4.11
CA ASP A 56 -14.35 -21.66 -4.07
C ASP A 56 -15.43 -22.29 -3.15
N GLY A 57 -16.69 -22.10 -3.53
CA GLY A 57 -17.81 -22.87 -3.04
C GLY A 57 -17.76 -24.20 -3.76
N LYS A 58 -17.04 -25.16 -3.18
CA LYS A 58 -17.28 -26.57 -3.46
C LYS A 58 -18.76 -26.84 -3.18
N SER A 59 -19.55 -27.05 -4.24
CA SER A 59 -20.77 -27.86 -4.17
C SER A 59 -20.41 -29.31 -3.90
#